data_AF-H3ASM6-F1
#
_entry.id   AF-H3ASM6-F1
#
_cell.length_a   1.000
_cell.length_b   1.000
_cell.length_c   1.000
_cell.angle_alpha   90.00
_cell.angle_beta   90.00
_cell.angle_gamma   90.00
#
_symmetry.space_group_name_H-M   'P 1'
#
loop_
_entity.id
_entity.type
_entity.pdbx_description
1 polymer ?
#
loop_
_entity_poly.entity_id
_entity_poly.type
_entity_poly.pdbx_seq_one_letter_code
_entity_poly.pdbx_strand_id
1 'polypeptide(L)'
;TNAQTLFTVVKDVVQFNLDIRNCRGQCYDGVANVSGVLSGLQARVKAEEPRAVYVHRMAHSLNLVVQDVMQHILFGRNFLTMIRELIICIPISPKKFACIEALQKTEDTAQRLHPFCPTRWCLHVTSLRSVDSNYATLLKFLDEIGNSDVTDTGAKAHRFLTQLQKFNTFFTLQLLVSIFQLGEAVNTGLQKSTLHFQDAQKMLLSLKENIQLLEENGFDNMWKETCAMPENLEIEEPHLPQVKKPPQHLDEGSSPHRFATPMEVFTKCTKVLDQVNIALNTGFESAASEHLSRMEQFVIGSSEMVTAEQVVEFYESDFDAHRLQLHQDMFLDLARQQDFQISSVDDANLKKKYIRDLLPEFCTFLRALLTALVSTWVAERSFSSVAVLHVHQHLTRELDVNIIADEFIQRAAAR
;
A
#
# COMPACT_ATOMS: atom_id res chain seq x y z
N THR A 1 4.81 -6.00 22.53
CA THR A 1 3.59 -6.76 22.88
C THR A 1 3.63 -8.11 22.19
N ASN A 2 3.44 -9.22 22.92
CA ASN A 2 3.43 -10.56 22.33
C ASN A 2 2.00 -10.96 21.90
N ALA A 3 1.89 -12.01 21.08
CA ALA A 3 0.61 -12.48 20.55
C ALA A 3 -0.40 -12.90 21.63
N GLN A 4 0.07 -13.49 22.73
CA GLN A 4 -0.79 -13.90 23.85
C GLN A 4 -1.46 -12.70 24.51
N THR A 5 -0.70 -11.64 24.76
CA THR A 5 -1.24 -10.40 25.33
C THR A 5 -2.29 -9.78 24.42
N LEU A 6 -2.03 -9.73 23.10
CA LEU A 6 -3.00 -9.22 22.13
C LEU A 6 -4.28 -10.06 22.13
N PHE A 7 -4.14 -11.38 22.21
CA PHE A 7 -5.28 -12.29 22.25
C PHE A 7 -6.12 -12.10 23.52
N THR A 8 -5.48 -12.00 24.69
CA THR A 8 -6.18 -11.69 25.95
C THR A 8 -6.95 -10.38 25.85
N VAL A 9 -6.34 -9.31 25.31
CA VAL A 9 -7.05 -8.03 25.13
C VAL A 9 -8.24 -8.17 24.18
N VAL A 10 -8.09 -8.89 23.07
CA VAL A 10 -9.22 -9.16 22.16
C VAL A 10 -10.32 -9.90 22.91
N LYS A 11 -10.01 -10.94 23.69
CA LYS A 11 -11.01 -11.66 24.48
C LYS A 11 -11.66 -10.77 25.53
N ASP A 12 -10.90 -9.91 26.21
CA ASP A 12 -11.43 -9.03 27.24
C ASP A 12 -12.37 -7.97 26.65
N VAL A 13 -12.00 -7.38 25.50
CA VAL A 13 -12.85 -6.43 24.75
C VAL A 13 -14.10 -7.12 24.22
N VAL A 14 -13.96 -8.34 23.70
CA VAL A 14 -15.08 -9.15 23.19
C VAL A 14 -15.99 -9.55 24.36
N GLN A 15 -15.46 -9.89 25.54
CA GLN A 15 -16.24 -10.26 26.73
C GLN A 15 -17.20 -9.17 27.26
N PHE A 16 -17.10 -7.92 26.81
CA PHE A 16 -18.13 -6.89 27.02
C PHE A 16 -19.33 -7.07 26.07
N ASN A 17 -20.00 -8.23 26.12
CA ASN A 17 -21.22 -8.64 25.39
C ASN A 17 -21.08 -9.24 23.98
N LEU A 18 -19.88 -9.60 23.52
CA LEU A 18 -19.65 -10.33 22.27
C LEU A 18 -18.99 -11.68 22.56
N ASP A 19 -19.45 -12.76 21.94
CA ASP A 19 -18.76 -14.06 22.02
C ASP A 19 -17.76 -14.17 20.87
N ILE A 20 -16.53 -14.63 21.14
CA ILE A 20 -15.52 -14.89 20.11
C ILE A 20 -16.02 -15.93 19.09
N ARG A 21 -16.95 -16.81 19.49
CA ARG A 21 -17.64 -17.76 18.60
C ARG A 21 -18.54 -17.11 17.54
N ASN A 22 -18.79 -15.81 17.66
CA ASN A 22 -19.49 -15.02 16.65
C ASN A 22 -18.51 -14.33 15.68
N CYS A 23 -17.20 -14.49 15.86
CA CYS A 23 -16.20 -13.93 14.96
C CYS A 23 -16.24 -14.65 13.61
N ARG A 24 -16.40 -13.90 12.51
CA ARG A 24 -16.42 -14.45 11.13
C ARG A 24 -15.34 -13.86 10.23
N GLY A 25 -14.74 -12.75 10.63
CA GLY A 25 -13.62 -12.14 9.94
C GLY A 25 -12.60 -11.56 10.90
N GLN A 26 -11.34 -11.58 10.50
CA GLN A 26 -10.22 -10.96 11.19
C GLN A 26 -9.24 -10.39 10.15
N CYS A 27 -8.76 -9.17 10.37
CA CYS A 27 -7.91 -8.46 9.42
C CYS A 27 -6.80 -7.69 10.14
N TYR A 28 -5.54 -8.02 9.84
CA TYR A 28 -4.35 -7.47 10.52
C TYR A 28 -3.24 -7.10 9.52
N ASP A 29 -2.23 -6.34 9.99
CA ASP A 29 -1.00 -6.05 9.25
C ASP A 29 -0.03 -7.24 9.26
N GLY A 30 1.13 -7.16 8.60
CA GLY A 30 2.05 -8.29 8.47
C GLY A 30 2.87 -8.63 9.72
N VAL A 31 2.66 -7.97 10.86
CA VAL A 31 3.54 -8.13 12.02
C VAL A 31 3.41 -9.54 12.61
N ALA A 32 4.52 -10.21 12.86
CA ALA A 32 4.55 -11.63 13.27
C ALA A 32 3.67 -11.93 14.50
N ASN A 33 3.56 -10.99 15.46
CA ASN A 33 2.73 -11.16 16.65
C ASN A 33 1.22 -11.13 16.37
N VAL A 34 0.78 -10.55 15.25
CA VAL A 34 -0.63 -10.59 14.83
C VAL A 34 -0.88 -11.63 13.75
N SER A 35 -0.01 -11.70 12.74
CA SER A 35 -0.28 -12.47 11.51
C SER A 35 0.47 -13.78 11.42
N GLY A 36 1.32 -14.08 12.41
CA GLY A 36 2.06 -15.33 12.49
C GLY A 36 1.13 -16.55 12.46
N VAL A 37 1.39 -17.46 11.51
CA VAL A 37 0.57 -18.67 11.27
C VAL A 37 0.61 -19.67 12.42
N LEU A 38 1.69 -19.70 13.19
CA LEU A 38 1.88 -20.68 14.27
C LEU A 38 1.47 -20.14 15.64
N SER A 39 1.74 -18.86 15.92
CA SER A 39 1.65 -18.32 17.27
C SER A 39 1.13 -16.89 17.35
N GLY A 40 0.84 -16.26 16.21
CA GLY A 40 0.28 -14.91 16.12
C GLY A 40 -1.15 -14.84 16.64
N LEU A 41 -1.66 -13.61 16.80
CA LEU A 41 -3.05 -13.36 17.17
C LEU A 41 -4.02 -14.13 16.26
N GLN A 42 -3.79 -14.11 14.95
CA GLN A 42 -4.71 -14.73 14.00
C GLN A 42 -4.82 -16.24 14.19
N ALA A 43 -3.69 -16.91 14.43
CA ALA A 43 -3.66 -18.34 14.67
C ALA A 43 -4.43 -18.71 15.94
N ARG A 44 -4.37 -17.84 16.97
CA ARG A 44 -5.07 -18.04 18.24
C ARG A 44 -6.56 -17.81 18.12
N VAL A 45 -6.98 -16.76 17.40
CA VAL A 45 -8.40 -16.53 17.07
C VAL A 45 -8.93 -17.71 16.26
N LYS A 46 -8.21 -18.15 15.23
CA LYS A 46 -8.61 -19.27 14.38
C LYS A 46 -8.65 -20.62 15.12
N ALA A 47 -7.83 -20.79 16.16
CA ALA A 47 -7.88 -21.99 17.01
C ALA A 47 -9.16 -22.06 17.86
N GLU A 48 -9.74 -20.92 18.24
CA GLU A 48 -11.01 -20.89 18.98
C GLU A 48 -12.24 -20.79 18.08
N GLU A 49 -12.12 -20.08 16.96
CA GLU A 49 -13.18 -19.93 15.96
C GLU A 49 -12.59 -20.15 14.56
N PRO A 50 -12.61 -21.39 14.06
CA PRO A 50 -12.06 -21.76 12.75
C PRO A 50 -12.71 -21.01 11.58
N ARG A 51 -13.96 -20.57 11.73
CA ARG A 51 -14.74 -19.84 10.72
C ARG A 51 -14.42 -18.34 10.68
N ALA A 52 -13.46 -17.86 11.47
CA ALA A 52 -12.97 -16.48 11.39
C ALA A 52 -11.96 -16.33 10.24
N VAL A 53 -12.43 -15.91 9.06
CA VAL A 53 -11.59 -15.70 7.87
C VAL A 53 -10.50 -14.68 8.18
N TYR A 54 -9.24 -15.06 7.99
CA TYR A 54 -8.12 -14.15 8.11
C TYR A 54 -7.77 -13.51 6.77
N VAL A 55 -7.78 -12.18 6.75
CA VAL A 55 -7.40 -11.34 5.62
C VAL A 55 -6.16 -10.54 5.99
N HIS A 56 -5.12 -10.65 5.19
CA HIS A 56 -3.97 -9.76 5.33
C HIS A 56 -4.32 -8.39 4.72
N ARG A 57 -4.04 -7.30 5.44
CA ARG A 57 -4.40 -5.95 5.02
C ARG A 57 -3.76 -5.58 3.67
N MET A 58 -4.56 -5.52 2.61
CA MET A 58 -4.09 -5.34 1.23
C MET A 58 -3.23 -4.08 1.03
N ALA A 59 -3.60 -2.95 1.64
CA ALA A 59 -2.80 -1.72 1.60
C ALA A 59 -1.38 -1.92 2.18
N HIS A 60 -1.28 -2.66 3.28
CA HIS A 60 0.01 -2.98 3.88
C HIS A 60 0.79 -3.98 3.03
N SER A 61 0.12 -4.99 2.47
CA SER A 61 0.72 -5.93 1.51
C SER A 61 1.31 -5.19 0.30
N LEU A 62 0.59 -4.20 -0.26
CA LEU A 62 1.09 -3.36 -1.35
C LEU A 62 2.35 -2.59 -0.94
N ASN A 63 2.32 -1.98 0.24
CA ASN A 63 3.45 -1.26 0.77
C ASN A 63 4.68 -2.15 0.97
N LEU A 64 4.49 -3.40 1.43
CA LEU A 64 5.56 -4.39 1.56
C LEU A 64 6.10 -4.85 0.20
N VAL A 65 5.23 -5.08 -0.78
CA VAL A 65 5.64 -5.44 -2.15
C VAL A 65 6.54 -4.34 -2.75
N VAL A 66 6.11 -3.08 -2.65
CA VAL A 66 6.91 -1.94 -3.14
C VAL A 66 8.23 -1.83 -2.38
N GLN A 67 8.22 -2.00 -1.06
CA GLN A 67 9.42 -1.99 -0.23
C GLN A 67 10.42 -3.08 -0.66
N ASP A 68 9.96 -4.32 -0.77
CA ASP A 68 10.78 -5.49 -1.08
C ASP A 68 11.49 -5.30 -2.42
N VAL A 69 10.72 -4.97 -3.47
CA VAL A 69 11.26 -4.74 -4.81
C VAL A 69 12.32 -3.64 -4.82
N MET A 70 12.04 -2.51 -4.18
CA MET A 70 12.96 -1.37 -4.17
C MET A 70 14.23 -1.61 -3.33
N GLN A 71 14.15 -2.47 -2.30
CA GLN A 71 15.31 -2.86 -1.49
C GLN A 71 16.19 -3.89 -2.19
N HIS A 72 15.61 -4.78 -3.01
CA HIS A 72 16.33 -5.81 -3.75
C HIS A 72 17.02 -5.27 -5.01
N ILE A 73 16.58 -4.12 -5.51
CA ILE A 73 17.17 -3.50 -6.70
C ILE A 73 18.23 -2.49 -6.28
N LEU A 74 19.49 -2.80 -6.59
CA LEU A 74 20.66 -2.03 -6.16
C LEU A 74 20.54 -0.53 -6.46
N PHE A 75 20.13 -0.16 -7.67
CA PHE A 75 20.03 1.25 -8.04
C PHE A 75 18.88 1.95 -7.31
N GLY A 76 17.71 1.31 -7.18
CA GLY A 76 16.55 1.83 -6.45
C GLY A 76 16.88 2.05 -4.97
N ARG A 77 17.47 1.06 -4.32
CA ARG A 77 17.93 1.14 -2.93
C ARG A 77 18.91 2.29 -2.71
N ASN A 78 19.94 2.39 -3.57
CA ASN A 78 20.96 3.42 -3.44
C ASN A 78 20.38 4.82 -3.67
N PHE A 79 19.50 4.96 -4.68
CA PHE A 79 18.84 6.23 -4.99
C PHE A 79 17.92 6.69 -3.85
N LEU A 80 17.06 5.81 -3.33
CA LEU A 80 16.16 6.16 -2.21
C LEU A 80 16.94 6.51 -0.93
N THR A 81 18.07 5.85 -0.69
CA THR A 81 18.97 6.20 0.41
C THR A 81 19.57 7.59 0.21
N MET A 82 20.06 7.89 -0.99
CA MET A 82 20.59 9.22 -1.34
C MET A 82 19.55 10.33 -1.14
N ILE A 83 18.31 10.14 -1.63
CA ILE A 83 17.22 11.10 -1.45
C ILE A 83 16.89 11.30 0.02
N ARG A 84 16.82 10.22 0.81
CA ARG A 84 16.60 10.31 2.26
C ARG A 84 17.70 11.12 2.94
N GLU A 85 18.96 10.87 2.61
CA GLU A 85 20.09 11.61 3.18
C GLU A 85 20.09 13.07 2.75
N LEU A 86 19.76 13.37 1.49
CA LEU A 86 19.57 14.72 0.97
C LEU A 86 18.53 15.47 1.80
N ILE A 87 17.34 14.90 1.98
CA ILE A 87 16.24 15.49 2.76
C ILE A 87 16.65 15.74 4.22
N ILE A 88 17.47 14.85 4.82
CA ILE A 88 17.97 15.01 6.19
C ILE A 88 19.10 16.04 6.28
N CYS A 89 19.94 16.15 5.25
CA CYS A 89 21.09 17.06 5.22
C CYS A 89 20.66 18.54 5.16
N ILE A 90 19.50 18.80 4.56
CA ILE A 90 18.95 20.12 4.31
C ILE A 90 18.55 20.90 5.60
N PRO A 91 17.79 20.33 6.55
CA PRO A 91 17.31 21.04 7.75
C PRO A 91 18.35 21.26 8.87
N ILE A 92 19.65 20.99 8.66
CA ILE A 92 20.67 21.03 9.72
C ILE A 92 20.95 22.45 10.26
N SER A 93 20.45 23.52 9.63
CA SER A 93 20.53 24.88 10.18
C SER A 93 19.25 25.70 9.97
N PRO A 94 18.73 26.40 10.99
CA PRO A 94 17.60 27.33 10.85
C PRO A 94 17.83 28.42 9.77
N LYS A 95 19.08 28.83 9.55
CA LYS A 95 19.45 29.77 8.48
C LYS A 95 19.33 29.15 7.08
N LYS A 96 19.58 27.84 6.97
CA LYS A 96 19.52 27.07 5.71
C LYS A 96 18.07 26.68 5.38
N PHE A 97 17.26 26.38 6.40
CA PHE A 97 15.81 26.20 6.26
C PHE A 97 15.13 27.50 5.79
N ALA A 98 15.49 28.65 6.37
CA ALA A 98 14.99 29.95 5.92
C ALA A 98 15.40 30.30 4.48
N CYS A 99 16.53 29.77 3.99
CA CYS A 99 16.97 29.97 2.61
C CYS A 99 16.12 29.17 1.63
N ILE A 100 15.76 27.93 1.97
CA ILE A 100 14.79 27.14 1.22
C ILE A 100 13.40 27.76 1.28
N GLU A 101 12.93 28.22 2.45
CA GLU A 101 11.66 28.97 2.56
C GLU A 101 11.69 30.28 1.74
N ALA A 102 12.83 30.96 1.65
CA ALA A 102 12.98 32.18 0.86
C ALA A 102 13.03 31.92 -0.65
N LEU A 103 13.46 30.73 -1.08
CA LEU A 103 13.42 30.27 -2.47
C LEU A 103 12.06 29.64 -2.83
N GLN A 104 11.36 29.08 -1.83
CA GLN A 104 10.00 28.52 -1.88
C GLN A 104 8.92 29.57 -1.53
N LYS A 105 9.07 30.83 -1.93
CA LYS A 105 8.06 31.89 -1.75
C LYS A 105 6.79 31.66 -2.58
N THR A 106 6.18 30.51 -2.40
CA THR A 106 4.89 30.09 -2.91
C THR A 106 4.02 29.79 -1.70
N GLU A 107 2.80 30.34 -1.67
CA GLU A 107 1.82 30.05 -0.60
C GLU A 107 1.42 28.57 -0.57
N ASP A 108 1.82 27.79 -1.58
CA ASP A 108 1.51 26.39 -1.71
C ASP A 108 2.42 25.50 -0.86
N THR A 109 1.86 25.00 0.24
CA THR A 109 2.51 24.01 1.12
C THR A 109 2.93 22.72 0.39
N ALA A 110 2.38 22.42 -0.79
CA ALA A 110 2.72 21.23 -1.58
C ALA A 110 4.14 21.27 -2.17
N GLN A 111 4.78 22.44 -2.19
CA GLN A 111 6.13 22.61 -2.73
C GLN A 111 7.23 22.48 -1.66
N ARG A 112 6.90 22.18 -0.40
CA ARG A 112 7.92 21.96 0.65
C ARG A 112 8.55 20.58 0.52
N LEU A 113 9.81 20.44 0.93
CA LEU A 113 10.43 19.12 1.01
C LEU A 113 9.74 18.26 2.07
N HIS A 114 9.27 17.08 1.65
CA HIS A 114 8.55 16.19 2.53
C HIS A 114 9.47 15.12 3.14
N PRO A 115 9.42 14.90 4.48
CA PRO A 115 10.20 13.87 5.14
C PRO A 115 9.93 12.48 4.57
N PHE A 116 11.00 11.71 4.38
CA PHE A 116 10.91 10.33 3.92
C PHE A 116 10.39 9.41 5.04
N CYS A 117 9.20 8.84 4.88
CA CYS A 117 8.61 7.95 5.87
C CYS A 117 9.32 6.59 5.89
N PRO A 118 9.94 6.12 7.00
CA PRO A 118 10.70 4.87 6.98
C PRO A 118 9.87 3.61 6.67
N THR A 119 8.59 3.61 7.04
CA THR A 119 7.74 2.41 7.02
C THR A 119 6.65 2.45 5.95
N ARG A 120 6.26 3.63 5.45
CA ARG A 120 5.20 3.77 4.45
C ARG A 120 5.80 4.15 3.09
N TRP A 121 6.26 3.12 2.40
CA TRP A 121 6.89 3.19 1.08
C TRP A 121 5.97 3.80 0.02
N CYS A 122 4.68 3.47 -0.01
CA CYS A 122 3.77 4.11 -0.97
C CYS A 122 3.76 5.65 -0.84
N LEU A 123 3.89 6.19 0.38
CA LEU A 123 3.95 7.64 0.64
C LEU A 123 5.26 8.30 0.18
N HIS A 124 6.28 7.52 -0.22
CA HIS A 124 7.55 8.09 -0.70
C HIS A 124 7.36 8.96 -1.94
N VAL A 125 6.29 8.77 -2.71
CA VAL A 125 5.95 9.63 -3.84
C VAL A 125 5.89 11.10 -3.45
N THR A 126 5.38 11.43 -2.25
CA THR A 126 5.30 12.82 -1.78
C THR A 126 6.69 13.41 -1.58
N SER A 127 7.62 12.65 -0.99
CA SER A 127 9.01 13.06 -0.85
C SER A 127 9.71 13.21 -2.20
N LEU A 128 9.55 12.22 -3.10
CA LEU A 128 10.16 12.25 -4.42
C LEU A 128 9.65 13.43 -5.26
N ARG A 129 8.33 13.65 -5.31
CA ARG A 129 7.74 14.81 -5.99
C ARG A 129 8.21 16.13 -5.40
N SER A 130 8.40 16.20 -4.09
CA SER A 130 8.93 17.42 -3.48
C SER A 130 10.35 17.71 -3.91
N VAL A 131 11.18 16.69 -4.11
CA VAL A 131 12.54 16.86 -4.67
C VAL A 131 12.45 17.27 -6.15
N ASP A 132 11.61 16.62 -6.92
CA ASP A 132 11.40 16.90 -8.34
C ASP A 132 10.91 18.33 -8.60
N SER A 133 9.88 18.76 -7.86
CA SER A 133 9.32 20.12 -7.97
C SER A 133 10.31 21.21 -7.54
N ASN A 134 11.28 20.87 -6.69
CA ASN A 134 12.31 21.80 -6.21
C ASN A 134 13.68 21.58 -6.85
N TYR A 135 13.80 20.78 -7.91
CA TYR A 135 15.09 20.27 -8.38
C TYR A 135 16.09 21.40 -8.69
N ALA A 136 15.68 22.39 -9.48
CA ALA A 136 16.51 23.55 -9.83
C ALA A 136 16.94 24.37 -8.58
N THR A 137 16.03 24.52 -7.63
CA THR A 137 16.27 25.24 -6.37
C THR A 137 17.27 24.49 -5.50
N LEU A 138 17.16 23.16 -5.45
CA LEU A 138 18.08 22.29 -4.71
C LEU A 138 19.50 22.36 -5.27
N LEU A 139 19.66 22.36 -6.60
CA LEU A 139 20.98 22.49 -7.23
C LEU A 139 21.66 23.80 -6.81
N LYS A 140 20.97 24.93 -6.94
CA LYS A 140 21.50 26.25 -6.54
C LYS A 140 21.88 26.29 -5.06
N PHE A 141 21.00 25.80 -4.20
CA PHE A 141 21.23 25.76 -2.75
C PHE A 141 22.43 24.88 -2.38
N LEU A 142 22.57 23.70 -3.01
CA LEU A 142 23.69 22.80 -2.76
C LEU A 142 25.02 23.37 -3.27
N ASP A 143 25.01 24.10 -4.38
CA ASP A 143 26.18 24.82 -4.89
C ASP A 143 26.61 25.95 -3.93
N GLU A 144 25.66 26.78 -3.49
CA GLU A 144 25.93 27.85 -2.52
C GLU A 144 26.54 27.30 -1.21
N ILE A 145 25.97 26.22 -0.66
CA ILE A 145 26.49 25.59 0.56
C ILE A 145 27.83 24.90 0.30
N GLY A 146 27.97 24.19 -0.82
CA GLY A 146 29.19 23.50 -1.19
C GLY A 146 30.39 24.45 -1.27
N ASN A 147 30.15 25.69 -1.73
CA ASN A 147 31.18 26.71 -1.86
C ASN A 147 31.41 27.54 -0.59
N SER A 148 30.40 27.70 0.27
CA SER A 148 30.47 28.58 1.45
C SER A 148 30.79 27.88 2.77
N ASP A 149 30.49 26.59 2.90
CA ASP A 149 30.64 25.82 4.14
C ASP A 149 31.87 24.92 4.10
N VAL A 150 32.92 25.26 4.85
CA VAL A 150 34.17 24.48 4.88
C VAL A 150 34.10 23.22 5.76
N THR A 151 32.94 22.94 6.37
CA THR A 151 32.76 21.75 7.22
C THR A 151 32.36 20.51 6.40
N ASP A 152 32.20 19.37 7.08
CA ASP A 152 31.62 18.15 6.50
C ASP A 152 30.26 18.41 5.81
N THR A 153 29.52 19.43 6.25
CA THR A 153 28.25 19.82 5.63
C THR A 153 28.42 20.34 4.21
N GLY A 154 29.43 21.18 3.93
CA GLY A 154 29.70 21.63 2.56
C GLY A 154 30.23 20.52 1.67
N ALA A 155 31.09 19.65 2.21
CA ALA A 155 31.55 18.47 1.47
C ALA A 155 30.40 17.51 1.11
N LYS A 156 29.41 17.35 1.99
CA LYS A 156 28.17 16.61 1.71
C LYS A 156 27.30 17.31 0.67
N ALA A 157 27.11 18.62 0.79
CA ALA A 157 26.31 19.40 -0.16
C ALA A 157 26.88 19.32 -1.58
N HIS A 158 28.20 19.52 -1.73
CA HIS A 158 28.86 19.39 -3.03
C HIS A 158 28.73 17.97 -3.61
N ARG A 159 28.82 16.93 -2.77
CA ARG A 159 28.60 15.54 -3.21
C ARG A 159 27.18 15.30 -3.73
N PHE A 160 26.17 15.82 -3.04
CA PHE A 160 24.79 15.72 -3.51
C PHE A 160 24.58 16.51 -4.80
N LEU A 161 25.17 17.70 -4.93
CA LEU A 161 25.15 18.48 -6.16
C LEU A 161 25.67 17.65 -7.35
N THR A 162 26.88 17.08 -7.23
CA THR A 162 27.48 16.24 -8.29
C THR A 162 26.64 14.99 -8.57
N GLN A 163 25.87 14.49 -7.60
CA GLN A 163 24.97 13.36 -7.83
C GLN A 163 23.71 13.79 -8.57
N LEU A 164 23.08 14.90 -8.19
CA LEU A 164 21.86 15.42 -8.82
C LEU A 164 22.12 15.96 -10.24
N GLN A 165 23.32 16.44 -10.54
CA GLN A 165 23.68 16.85 -11.90
C GLN A 165 23.82 15.66 -12.87
N LYS A 166 23.84 14.40 -12.41
CA LYS A 166 23.92 13.25 -13.31
C LYS A 166 22.56 12.96 -13.94
N PHE A 167 22.55 12.75 -15.26
CA PHE A 167 21.39 12.27 -16.01
C PHE A 167 20.72 11.07 -15.32
N ASN A 168 21.52 10.10 -14.88
CA ASN A 168 21.03 8.87 -14.26
C ASN A 168 20.18 9.15 -13.01
N THR A 169 20.58 10.13 -12.20
CA THR A 169 19.87 10.48 -10.98
C THR A 169 18.51 11.09 -11.30
N PHE A 170 18.48 12.04 -12.23
CA PHE A 170 17.23 12.69 -12.62
C PHE A 170 16.28 11.72 -13.34
N PHE A 171 16.79 10.90 -14.27
CA PHE A 171 15.99 9.85 -14.92
C PHE A 171 15.43 8.85 -13.90
N THR A 172 16.23 8.43 -12.91
CA THR A 172 15.77 7.55 -11.83
C THR A 172 14.69 8.22 -10.98
N LEU A 173 14.78 9.53 -10.72
CA LEU A 173 13.74 10.28 -10.03
C LEU A 173 12.41 10.20 -10.79
N GLN A 174 12.41 10.48 -12.10
CA GLN A 174 11.22 10.41 -12.94
C GLN A 174 10.60 9.01 -12.96
N LEU A 175 11.43 7.97 -13.13
CA LEU A 175 10.99 6.58 -13.13
C LEU A 175 10.32 6.21 -11.80
N LEU A 176 10.96 6.52 -10.67
CA LEU A 176 10.42 6.17 -9.36
C LEU A 176 9.18 7.01 -9.03
N VAL A 177 9.12 8.29 -9.39
CA VAL A 177 7.90 9.09 -9.23
C VAL A 177 6.73 8.42 -9.97
N SER A 178 6.96 7.96 -11.21
CA SER A 178 5.94 7.30 -12.04
C SER A 178 5.44 5.99 -11.40
N ILE A 179 6.35 5.14 -10.89
CA ILE A 179 5.99 3.87 -10.23
C ILE A 179 5.26 4.12 -8.91
N PHE A 180 5.84 4.95 -8.03
CA PHE A 180 5.29 5.19 -6.69
C PHE A 180 3.96 5.94 -6.75
N GLN A 181 3.73 6.78 -7.77
CA GLN A 181 2.43 7.44 -7.98
C GLN A 181 1.29 6.44 -8.21
N LEU A 182 1.52 5.41 -9.03
CA LEU A 182 0.53 4.36 -9.25
C LEU A 182 0.27 3.58 -7.96
N GLY A 183 1.34 3.21 -7.24
CA GLY A 183 1.25 2.52 -5.96
C GLY A 183 0.49 3.31 -4.89
N GLU A 184 0.76 4.61 -4.76
CA GLU A 184 0.09 5.50 -3.80
C GLU A 184 -1.41 5.65 -4.07
N ALA A 185 -1.80 5.82 -5.34
CA ALA A 185 -3.20 5.95 -5.74
C ALA A 185 -4.00 4.71 -5.33
N VAL A 186 -3.46 3.52 -5.61
CA VAL A 186 -4.07 2.24 -5.26
C VAL A 186 -4.05 2.02 -3.76
N ASN A 187 -2.92 2.28 -3.09
CA ASN A 187 -2.80 2.18 -1.63
C ASN A 187 -3.81 3.08 -0.89
N THR A 188 -4.09 4.27 -1.41
CA THR A 188 -5.12 5.19 -0.90
C THR A 188 -6.52 4.64 -1.13
N GLY A 189 -6.78 4.10 -2.33
CA GLY A 189 -8.03 3.41 -2.65
C GLY A 189 -8.31 2.22 -1.74
N LEU A 190 -7.28 1.39 -1.48
CA LEU A 190 -7.32 0.22 -0.61
C LEU A 190 -7.61 0.57 0.86
N GLN A 191 -7.47 1.82 1.27
CA GLN A 191 -7.75 2.29 2.63
C GLN A 191 -9.13 2.92 2.81
N LYS A 192 -9.95 2.99 1.74
CA LYS A 192 -11.31 3.53 1.82
C LYS A 192 -12.18 2.64 2.71
N SER A 193 -13.02 3.28 3.52
CA SER A 193 -13.88 2.61 4.50
C SER A 193 -15.02 1.81 3.86
N THR A 194 -15.45 2.19 2.67
CA THR A 194 -16.55 1.57 1.90
C THR A 194 -16.02 0.64 0.81
N LEU A 195 -14.80 0.12 0.97
CA LEU A 195 -14.14 -0.70 -0.04
C LEU A 195 -14.59 -2.16 0.06
N HIS A 196 -15.00 -2.71 -1.08
CA HIS A 196 -15.36 -4.11 -1.28
C HIS A 196 -14.21 -4.89 -1.95
N PHE A 197 -14.20 -6.23 -1.83
CA PHE A 197 -13.11 -7.07 -2.34
C PHE A 197 -12.97 -6.99 -3.85
N GLN A 198 -14.07 -7.01 -4.60
CA GLN A 198 -14.05 -6.88 -6.05
C GLN A 198 -13.44 -5.55 -6.49
N ASP A 199 -13.77 -4.45 -5.80
CA ASP A 199 -13.21 -3.14 -6.12
C ASP A 199 -11.72 -3.09 -5.81
N ALA A 200 -11.30 -3.69 -4.69
CA ALA A 200 -9.88 -3.83 -4.35
C ALA A 200 -9.13 -4.67 -5.40
N GLN A 201 -9.71 -5.77 -5.87
CA GLN A 201 -9.13 -6.59 -6.94
C GLN A 201 -9.05 -5.82 -8.26
N LYS A 202 -10.09 -5.07 -8.65
CA LYS A 202 -10.07 -4.21 -9.83
C LYS A 202 -8.98 -3.14 -9.73
N MET A 203 -8.80 -2.52 -8.56
CA MET A 203 -7.71 -1.55 -8.34
C MET A 203 -6.33 -2.19 -8.50
N LEU A 204 -6.14 -3.41 -7.98
CA LEU A 204 -4.88 -4.16 -8.13
C LEU A 204 -4.65 -4.61 -9.58
N LEU A 205 -5.68 -5.03 -10.30
CA LEU A 205 -5.60 -5.35 -11.73
C LEU A 205 -5.22 -4.11 -12.54
N SER A 206 -5.89 -2.99 -12.28
CA SER A 206 -5.58 -1.71 -12.92
C SER A 206 -4.14 -1.27 -12.62
N LEU A 207 -3.62 -1.52 -11.40
CA LEU A 207 -2.22 -1.27 -11.09
C LEU A 207 -1.29 -2.08 -11.99
N LYS A 208 -1.54 -3.39 -12.14
CA LYS A 208 -0.74 -4.29 -12.98
C LYS A 208 -0.75 -3.85 -14.44
N GLU A 209 -1.93 -3.52 -14.98
CA GLU A 209 -2.08 -3.01 -16.34
C GLU A 209 -1.30 -1.70 -16.55
N ASN A 210 -1.38 -0.77 -15.60
CA ASN A 210 -0.63 0.49 -15.70
C ASN A 210 0.89 0.30 -15.61
N ILE A 211 1.37 -0.62 -14.77
CA ILE A 211 2.81 -0.94 -14.71
C ILE A 211 3.29 -1.59 -16.01
N GLN A 212 2.48 -2.48 -16.60
CA GLN A 212 2.78 -3.07 -17.91
C GLN A 212 2.81 -2.02 -19.02
N LEU A 213 1.87 -1.06 -19.02
CA LEU A 213 1.88 0.05 -19.98
C LEU A 213 3.12 0.95 -19.83
N LEU A 214 3.59 1.18 -18.59
CA LEU A 214 4.85 1.89 -18.34
C LEU A 214 6.06 1.12 -18.87
N GLU A 215 6.04 -0.21 -18.83
CA GLU A 215 7.10 -1.08 -19.36
C GLU A 215 7.14 -1.02 -20.89
N GLU A 216 5.99 -1.12 -21.54
CA GLU A 216 5.88 -1.17 -23.01
C GLU A 216 6.12 0.18 -23.68
N ASN A 217 5.56 1.27 -23.13
CA ASN A 217 5.54 2.58 -23.81
C ASN A 217 6.09 3.73 -22.95
N GLY A 218 6.20 3.53 -21.63
CA GLY A 218 6.60 4.59 -20.69
C GLY A 218 8.08 4.94 -20.77
N PHE A 219 8.95 3.96 -21.02
CA PHE A 219 10.41 4.17 -21.06
C PHE A 219 10.82 5.16 -22.16
N ASP A 220 10.35 4.97 -23.39
CA ASP A 220 10.72 5.82 -24.53
C ASP A 220 10.23 7.25 -24.36
N ASN A 221 9.03 7.43 -23.81
CA ASN A 221 8.45 8.74 -23.54
C ASN A 221 9.25 9.46 -22.46
N MET A 222 9.51 8.79 -21.34
CA MET A 222 10.30 9.35 -20.24
C MET A 222 11.74 9.65 -20.66
N TRP A 223 12.35 8.81 -21.51
CA TRP A 223 13.67 9.07 -22.07
C TRP A 223 13.69 10.34 -22.92
N LYS A 224 12.71 10.51 -23.81
CA LYS A 224 12.57 11.71 -24.65
C LYS A 224 12.34 12.96 -23.81
N GLU A 225 11.43 12.90 -22.85
CA GLU A 225 11.15 14.00 -21.94
C GLU A 225 12.41 14.37 -21.16
N THR A 226 13.10 13.39 -20.59
CA THR A 226 14.33 13.62 -19.83
C THR A 226 15.45 14.22 -20.69
N CYS A 227 15.57 13.80 -21.96
CA CYS A 227 16.52 14.40 -22.91
C CYS A 227 16.11 15.81 -23.35
N ALA A 228 14.82 16.14 -23.35
CA ALA A 228 14.29 17.45 -23.75
C ALA A 228 14.20 18.46 -22.59
N MET A 229 14.80 18.14 -21.43
CA MET A 229 14.76 18.99 -20.25
C MET A 229 15.47 20.32 -20.46
N PRO A 230 15.02 21.40 -19.81
CA PRO A 230 15.57 22.72 -20.02
C PRO A 230 17.03 22.81 -19.56
N GLU A 231 17.87 23.50 -20.35
CA GLU A 231 19.31 23.69 -20.11
C GLU A 231 19.63 24.29 -18.73
N ASN A 232 18.65 24.94 -18.09
CA ASN A 232 18.77 25.56 -16.78
C ASN A 232 18.93 24.58 -15.60
N LEU A 233 18.74 23.27 -15.81
CA LEU A 233 18.93 22.26 -14.77
C LEU A 233 20.39 21.77 -14.65
N GLU A 234 21.30 22.21 -15.54
CA GLU A 234 22.73 21.83 -15.51
C GLU A 234 22.98 20.31 -15.37
N ILE A 235 22.07 19.50 -15.92
CA ILE A 235 22.17 18.04 -15.89
C ILE A 235 23.11 17.60 -17.02
N GLU A 236 24.07 16.73 -16.69
CA GLU A 236 24.96 16.08 -17.65
C GLU A 236 24.18 15.33 -18.73
N GLU A 237 24.69 15.33 -19.96
CA GLU A 237 24.13 14.50 -21.02
C GLU A 237 24.34 13.00 -20.76
N PRO A 238 23.40 12.13 -21.23
CA PRO A 238 23.54 10.70 -21.08
C PRO A 238 24.75 10.19 -21.87
N HIS A 239 25.71 9.58 -21.19
CA HIS A 239 26.94 9.07 -21.78
C HIS A 239 27.08 7.56 -21.59
N LEU A 240 27.84 6.93 -22.48
CA LEU A 240 28.18 5.51 -22.35
C LEU A 240 29.12 5.28 -21.16
N PRO A 241 28.88 4.23 -20.34
CA PRO A 241 29.78 3.85 -19.27
C PRO A 241 31.19 3.63 -19.80
N GLN A 242 32.19 4.15 -19.09
CA GLN A 242 33.57 3.84 -19.41
C GLN A 242 33.84 2.35 -19.25
N VAL A 243 34.39 1.72 -20.29
CA VAL A 243 34.78 0.31 -20.26
C VAL A 243 35.96 0.16 -19.30
N LYS A 244 35.69 -0.40 -18.11
CA LYS A 244 36.75 -0.74 -17.16
C LYS A 244 37.44 -2.02 -17.62
N LYS A 245 38.77 -1.97 -17.78
CA LYS A 245 39.55 -3.19 -17.96
C LYS A 245 39.53 -3.99 -16.66
N PRO A 246 39.22 -5.29 -16.69
CA PRO A 246 39.37 -6.12 -15.50
C PRO A 246 40.83 -6.06 -15.01
N PRO A 247 41.07 -6.17 -13.68
CA PRO A 247 42.41 -6.36 -13.16
C PRO A 247 43.08 -7.55 -13.86
N GLN A 248 44.37 -7.45 -14.20
CA GLN A 248 45.08 -8.47 -15.00
C GLN A 248 44.95 -9.91 -14.47
N HIS A 249 44.76 -10.09 -13.16
CA HIS A 249 44.59 -11.41 -12.55
C HIS A 249 43.19 -12.03 -12.72
N LEU A 250 42.21 -11.26 -13.19
CA LEU A 250 40.82 -11.68 -13.48
C LEU A 250 40.50 -11.60 -14.98
N ASP A 251 41.50 -11.28 -15.83
CA ASP A 251 41.30 -11.15 -17.26
C ASP A 251 41.33 -12.53 -17.92
N GLU A 252 40.14 -13.13 -18.05
CA GLU A 252 39.94 -14.42 -18.73
C GLU A 252 39.98 -14.30 -20.27
N GLY A 253 40.36 -13.14 -20.82
CA GLY A 253 40.46 -12.89 -22.26
C GLY A 253 39.11 -12.70 -22.97
N SER A 254 38.02 -12.57 -22.22
CA SER A 254 36.70 -12.23 -22.76
C SER A 254 36.57 -10.73 -23.01
N SER A 255 36.03 -10.36 -24.18
CA SER A 255 35.80 -8.95 -24.51
C SER A 255 34.72 -8.37 -23.59
N PRO A 256 34.95 -7.21 -22.94
CA PRO A 256 33.94 -6.60 -22.09
C PRO A 256 32.72 -6.20 -22.92
N HIS A 257 31.53 -6.46 -22.39
CA HIS A 257 30.28 -6.05 -23.02
C HIS A 257 30.25 -4.54 -23.26
N ARG A 258 29.86 -4.13 -24.48
CA ARG A 258 29.71 -2.73 -24.88
C ARG A 258 28.27 -2.47 -25.26
N PHE A 259 27.68 -1.45 -24.66
CA PHE A 259 26.36 -0.93 -25.07
C PHE A 259 26.54 -0.10 -26.34
N ALA A 260 25.59 -0.19 -27.27
CA ALA A 260 25.60 0.60 -28.50
C ALA A 260 25.13 2.04 -28.25
N THR A 261 24.21 2.22 -27.30
CA THR A 261 23.66 3.53 -26.95
C THR A 261 23.59 3.74 -25.43
N PRO A 262 23.62 4.99 -24.93
CA PRO A 262 23.33 5.29 -23.53
C PRO A 262 21.97 4.72 -23.10
N MET A 263 20.96 4.81 -23.97
CA MET A 263 19.60 4.31 -23.72
C MET A 263 19.56 2.81 -23.34
N GLU A 264 20.36 1.96 -23.99
CA GLU A 264 20.45 0.52 -23.66
C GLU A 264 20.95 0.24 -22.23
N VAL A 265 21.76 1.15 -21.67
CA VAL A 265 22.22 1.06 -20.27
C VAL A 265 21.04 1.24 -19.33
N PHE A 266 20.13 2.15 -19.68
CA PHE A 266 18.95 2.51 -18.90
C PHE A 266 17.78 1.56 -19.10
N THR A 267 17.77 0.76 -20.16
CA THR A 267 16.83 -0.37 -20.28
C THR A 267 16.97 -1.35 -19.12
N LYS A 268 18.13 -1.44 -18.45
CA LYS A 268 18.24 -2.23 -17.20
C LYS A 268 17.35 -1.70 -16.08
N CYS A 269 16.95 -0.43 -16.10
CA CYS A 269 16.01 0.15 -15.16
C CYS A 269 14.56 -0.31 -15.41
N THR A 270 14.23 -0.81 -16.61
CA THR A 270 12.91 -1.43 -16.86
C THR A 270 12.74 -2.73 -16.10
N LYS A 271 13.85 -3.42 -15.73
CA LYS A 271 13.81 -4.60 -14.86
C LYS A 271 13.12 -4.34 -13.52
N VAL A 272 13.03 -3.09 -13.07
CA VAL A 272 12.24 -2.73 -11.88
C VAL A 272 10.77 -3.01 -12.12
N LEU A 273 10.25 -2.65 -13.30
CA LEU A 273 8.86 -2.86 -13.66
C LEU A 273 8.55 -4.36 -13.71
N ASP A 274 9.45 -5.18 -14.27
CA ASP A 274 9.32 -6.65 -14.26
C ASP A 274 9.24 -7.19 -12.83
N GLN A 275 10.14 -6.75 -11.94
CA GLN A 275 10.16 -7.19 -10.54
C GLN A 275 8.92 -6.72 -9.78
N VAL A 276 8.46 -5.48 -10.02
CA VAL A 276 7.18 -4.98 -9.49
C VAL A 276 6.03 -5.86 -9.97
N ASN A 277 5.95 -6.18 -11.25
CA ASN A 277 4.91 -7.04 -11.83
C ASN A 277 4.91 -8.44 -11.21
N ILE A 278 6.09 -9.07 -11.06
CA ILE A 278 6.23 -10.38 -10.40
C ILE A 278 5.77 -10.31 -8.94
N ALA A 279 6.20 -9.29 -8.21
CA ALA A 279 5.85 -9.12 -6.80
C ALA A 279 4.35 -8.79 -6.60
N LEU A 280 3.73 -8.02 -7.50
CA LEU A 280 2.29 -7.78 -7.50
C LEU A 280 1.46 -9.02 -7.84
N ASN A 281 1.99 -9.94 -8.65
CA ASN A 281 1.32 -11.22 -8.93
C ASN A 281 1.37 -12.16 -7.73
N THR A 282 2.52 -12.27 -7.09
CA THR A 282 2.71 -13.19 -5.97
C THR A 282 2.18 -12.66 -4.62
N GLY A 283 2.11 -11.34 -4.44
CA GLY A 283 1.82 -10.71 -3.14
C GLY A 283 0.34 -10.67 -2.72
N PHE A 284 -0.61 -10.97 -3.62
CA PHE A 284 -2.05 -10.77 -3.37
C PHE A 284 -2.93 -12.01 -3.59
N GLU A 285 -2.34 -13.12 -4.05
CA GLU A 285 -3.07 -14.38 -4.23
C GLU A 285 -3.21 -15.07 -2.87
N SER A 286 -4.44 -15.08 -2.33
CA SER A 286 -4.77 -15.81 -1.11
C SER A 286 -6.13 -16.47 -1.21
N ALA A 287 -6.25 -17.68 -0.65
CA ALA A 287 -7.51 -18.42 -0.60
C ALA A 287 -8.64 -17.63 0.07
N ALA A 288 -8.31 -16.78 1.05
CA ALA A 288 -9.27 -15.89 1.71
C ALA A 288 -9.82 -14.82 0.75
N SER A 289 -8.94 -14.16 -0.03
CA SER A 289 -9.39 -13.15 -1.01
C SER A 289 -10.24 -13.76 -2.11
N GLU A 290 -9.90 -14.97 -2.58
CA GLU A 290 -10.67 -15.68 -3.60
C GLU A 290 -12.04 -16.11 -3.06
N HIS A 291 -12.10 -16.62 -1.84
CA HIS A 291 -13.35 -16.97 -1.17
C HIS A 291 -14.27 -15.76 -0.99
N LEU A 292 -13.74 -14.64 -0.47
CA LEU A 292 -14.52 -13.42 -0.26
C LEU A 292 -14.99 -12.79 -1.58
N SER A 293 -14.16 -12.83 -2.63
CA SER A 293 -14.59 -12.43 -3.97
C SER A 293 -15.74 -13.29 -4.50
N ARG A 294 -15.70 -14.61 -4.28
CA ARG A 294 -16.81 -15.51 -4.64
C ARG A 294 -18.08 -15.18 -3.87
N MET A 295 -17.98 -14.90 -2.56
CA MET A 295 -19.14 -14.47 -1.76
C MET A 295 -19.76 -13.17 -2.32
N GLU A 296 -18.95 -12.18 -2.71
CA GLU A 296 -19.47 -10.95 -3.33
C GLU A 296 -20.15 -11.21 -4.68
N GLN A 297 -19.55 -12.04 -5.53
CA GLN A 297 -20.15 -12.43 -6.83
C GLN A 297 -21.49 -13.13 -6.63
N PHE A 298 -21.60 -13.97 -5.60
CA PHE A 298 -22.84 -14.62 -5.21
C PHE A 298 -23.91 -13.60 -4.77
N VAL A 299 -23.56 -12.63 -3.92
CA VAL A 299 -24.51 -11.58 -3.49
C VAL A 299 -25.05 -10.77 -4.66
N ILE A 300 -24.17 -10.40 -5.60
CA ILE A 300 -24.51 -9.54 -6.74
C ILE A 300 -25.27 -10.33 -7.82
N GLY A 301 -25.11 -11.66 -7.87
CA GLY A 301 -25.62 -12.48 -8.97
C GLY A 301 -24.85 -12.25 -10.27
N SER A 302 -23.58 -11.82 -10.18
CA SER A 302 -22.77 -11.45 -11.35
C SER A 302 -22.14 -12.65 -12.08
N SER A 303 -22.20 -13.84 -11.49
CA SER A 303 -21.63 -15.07 -12.06
C SER A 303 -22.53 -16.27 -11.75
N GLU A 304 -23.09 -16.90 -12.79
CA GLU A 304 -23.88 -18.13 -12.67
C GLU A 304 -23.03 -19.34 -12.25
N MET A 305 -21.70 -19.22 -12.27
CA MET A 305 -20.79 -20.32 -11.90
C MET A 305 -20.55 -20.42 -10.39
N VAL A 306 -20.92 -19.40 -9.62
CA VAL A 306 -20.74 -19.40 -8.16
C VAL A 306 -22.00 -19.93 -7.50
N THR A 307 -21.90 -21.09 -6.85
CA THR A 307 -23.04 -21.72 -6.17
C THR A 307 -23.02 -21.48 -4.66
N ALA A 308 -24.18 -21.60 -4.03
CA ALA A 308 -24.29 -21.50 -2.57
C ALA A 308 -23.35 -22.47 -1.83
N GLU A 309 -23.16 -23.70 -2.34
CA GLU A 309 -22.27 -24.69 -1.73
C GLU A 309 -20.82 -24.21 -1.64
N GLN A 310 -20.33 -23.56 -2.70
CA GLN A 310 -18.96 -23.05 -2.76
C GLN A 310 -18.69 -21.91 -1.78
N VAL A 311 -19.70 -21.08 -1.51
CA VAL A 311 -19.56 -19.90 -0.63
C VAL A 311 -19.81 -20.22 0.84
N VAL A 312 -20.53 -21.31 1.16
CA VAL A 312 -20.75 -21.75 2.54
C VAL A 312 -19.74 -22.78 3.02
N GLU A 313 -18.97 -23.43 2.12
CA GLU A 313 -17.99 -24.47 2.45
C GLU A 313 -17.08 -24.08 3.63
N PHE A 314 -16.62 -22.83 3.68
CA PHE A 314 -15.75 -22.33 4.75
C PHE A 314 -16.48 -22.11 6.09
N TYR A 315 -17.76 -21.74 6.05
CA TYR A 315 -18.55 -21.40 7.24
C TYR A 315 -19.35 -22.59 7.80
N GLU A 316 -19.27 -23.74 7.13
CA GLU A 316 -19.85 -25.02 7.52
C GLU A 316 -21.31 -24.89 7.98
N SER A 317 -21.55 -25.01 9.29
CA SER A 317 -22.88 -25.06 9.93
C SER A 317 -23.56 -23.71 10.11
N ASP A 318 -22.93 -22.60 9.71
CA ASP A 318 -23.56 -21.28 9.80
C ASP A 318 -24.69 -21.09 8.79
N PHE A 319 -24.69 -21.86 7.70
CA PHE A 319 -25.59 -21.65 6.58
C PHE A 319 -26.18 -22.96 6.04
N ASP A 320 -27.46 -22.92 5.70
CA ASP A 320 -28.09 -23.91 4.83
C ASP A 320 -27.91 -23.48 3.36
N ALA A 321 -27.09 -24.22 2.60
CA ALA A 321 -26.76 -23.89 1.20
C ALA A 321 -28.01 -23.78 0.31
N HIS A 322 -28.95 -24.72 0.44
CA HIS A 322 -30.15 -24.75 -0.39
C HIS A 322 -31.05 -23.56 -0.05
N ARG A 323 -31.21 -23.25 1.23
CA ARG A 323 -31.99 -22.09 1.69
C ARG A 323 -31.32 -20.77 1.29
N LEU A 324 -29.99 -20.70 1.34
CA LEU A 324 -29.23 -19.53 0.91
C LEU A 324 -29.41 -19.27 -0.59
N GLN A 325 -29.32 -20.31 -1.42
CA GLN A 325 -29.57 -20.23 -2.87
C GLN A 325 -30.98 -19.70 -3.13
N LEU A 326 -31.99 -20.30 -2.51
CA LEU A 326 -33.38 -19.88 -2.66
C LEU A 326 -33.58 -18.40 -2.29
N HIS A 327 -33.00 -17.97 -1.16
CA HIS A 327 -33.14 -16.57 -0.72
C HIS A 327 -32.40 -15.59 -1.62
N GLN A 328 -31.26 -15.98 -2.18
CA GLN A 328 -30.52 -15.19 -3.17
C GLN A 328 -31.34 -15.03 -4.45
N ASP A 329 -31.92 -16.11 -4.98
CA ASP A 329 -32.77 -16.07 -6.17
C ASP A 329 -33.98 -15.14 -5.95
N MET A 330 -34.66 -15.29 -4.81
CA MET A 330 -35.77 -14.41 -4.41
C MET A 330 -35.34 -12.94 -4.30
N PHE A 331 -34.15 -12.67 -3.76
CA PHE A 331 -33.60 -11.32 -3.67
C PHE A 331 -33.37 -10.70 -5.05
N LEU A 332 -32.71 -11.44 -5.94
CA LEU A 332 -32.43 -11.00 -7.31
C LEU A 332 -33.72 -10.81 -8.13
N ASP A 333 -34.74 -11.65 -7.93
CA ASP A 333 -36.07 -11.49 -8.52
C ASP A 333 -36.77 -10.21 -8.04
N LEU A 334 -36.73 -9.93 -6.73
CA LEU A 334 -37.31 -8.72 -6.17
C LEU A 334 -36.61 -7.47 -6.68
N ALA A 335 -35.28 -7.50 -6.82
CA ALA A 335 -34.51 -6.39 -7.40
C ALA A 335 -34.90 -6.15 -8.86
N ARG A 336 -34.99 -7.21 -9.67
CA ARG A 336 -35.45 -7.15 -11.07
C ARG A 336 -36.87 -6.61 -11.21
N GLN A 337 -37.79 -7.01 -10.33
CA GLN A 337 -39.17 -6.50 -10.33
C GLN A 337 -39.25 -5.01 -10.00
N GLN A 338 -38.28 -4.46 -9.26
CA GLN A 338 -38.19 -3.04 -8.95
C GLN A 338 -37.32 -2.26 -9.93
N ASP A 339 -36.88 -2.88 -11.03
CA ASP A 339 -35.95 -2.30 -12.00
C ASP A 339 -34.67 -1.75 -11.34
N PHE A 340 -34.21 -2.44 -10.29
CA PHE A 340 -33.04 -2.07 -9.51
C PHE A 340 -31.87 -2.99 -9.83
N GLN A 341 -30.78 -2.42 -10.32
CA GLN A 341 -29.55 -3.16 -10.62
C GLN A 341 -28.66 -3.24 -9.38
N ILE A 342 -28.32 -4.46 -8.97
CA ILE A 342 -27.35 -4.69 -7.89
C ILE A 342 -25.97 -4.67 -8.50
N SER A 343 -25.13 -3.70 -8.09
CA SER A 343 -23.78 -3.54 -8.61
C SER A 343 -22.70 -3.73 -7.53
N SER A 344 -23.10 -3.64 -6.26
CA SER A 344 -22.23 -3.75 -5.09
C SER A 344 -22.93 -4.48 -3.93
N VAL A 345 -22.15 -4.89 -2.93
CA VAL A 345 -22.70 -5.48 -1.70
C VAL A 345 -23.54 -4.45 -0.92
N ASP A 346 -23.22 -3.16 -1.03
CA ASP A 346 -23.99 -2.08 -0.40
C ASP A 346 -25.40 -1.97 -0.99
N ASP A 347 -25.56 -2.21 -2.29
CA ASP A 347 -26.87 -2.27 -2.95
C ASP A 347 -27.72 -3.44 -2.42
N ALA A 348 -27.04 -4.53 -2.04
CA ALA A 348 -27.65 -5.70 -1.42
C ALA A 348 -27.94 -5.54 0.08
N ASN A 349 -27.47 -4.46 0.72
CA ASN A 349 -27.74 -4.22 2.12
C ASN A 349 -29.23 -3.86 2.32
N LEU A 350 -30.00 -4.90 2.67
CA LEU A 350 -31.44 -4.85 2.85
C LEU A 350 -31.81 -3.92 4.02
N LYS A 351 -32.03 -2.63 3.76
CA LYS A 351 -32.43 -1.64 4.79
C LYS A 351 -33.86 -1.85 5.30
N LYS A 352 -34.71 -2.54 4.52
CA LYS A 352 -36.13 -2.72 4.84
C LYS A 352 -36.36 -3.98 5.69
N LYS A 353 -36.92 -3.79 6.89
CA LYS A 353 -37.14 -4.84 7.90
C LYS A 353 -37.89 -6.06 7.34
N TYR A 354 -38.94 -5.86 6.54
CA TYR A 354 -39.72 -6.97 5.99
C TYR A 354 -38.92 -7.88 5.05
N ILE A 355 -37.93 -7.35 4.31
CA ILE A 355 -37.08 -8.18 3.44
C ILE A 355 -36.11 -9.00 4.31
N ARG A 356 -35.67 -8.45 5.44
CA ARG A 356 -34.82 -9.18 6.39
C ARG A 356 -35.54 -10.39 7.00
N ASP A 357 -36.83 -10.21 7.30
CA ASP A 357 -37.67 -11.27 7.85
C ASP A 357 -38.01 -12.33 6.79
N LEU A 358 -38.13 -11.92 5.52
CA LEU A 358 -38.42 -12.81 4.39
C LEU A 358 -37.19 -13.65 3.97
N LEU A 359 -35.99 -13.06 4.01
CA LEU A 359 -34.75 -13.66 3.50
C LEU A 359 -33.67 -13.78 4.59
N PRO A 360 -33.95 -14.49 5.70
CA PRO A 360 -33.09 -14.48 6.90
C PRO A 360 -31.70 -15.11 6.66
N GLU A 361 -31.62 -16.16 5.84
CA GLU A 361 -30.35 -16.82 5.51
C GLU A 361 -29.43 -15.88 4.73
N PHE A 362 -29.97 -15.22 3.69
CA PHE A 362 -29.24 -14.26 2.87
C PHE A 362 -28.79 -13.05 3.68
N CYS A 363 -29.62 -12.56 4.62
CA CYS A 363 -29.22 -11.49 5.53
C CYS A 363 -28.08 -11.91 6.45
N THR A 364 -28.08 -13.15 6.92
CA THR A 364 -27.00 -13.68 7.78
C THR A 364 -25.72 -13.82 6.98
N PHE A 365 -25.82 -14.28 5.73
CA PHE A 365 -24.70 -14.36 4.80
C PHE A 365 -24.09 -13.00 4.49
N LEU A 366 -24.93 -12.00 4.20
CA LEU A 366 -24.50 -10.61 4.01
C LEU A 366 -23.77 -10.06 5.23
N ARG A 367 -24.25 -10.33 6.45
CA ARG A 367 -23.56 -9.91 7.68
C ARG A 367 -22.19 -10.58 7.80
N ALA A 368 -22.08 -11.87 7.53
CA ALA A 368 -20.79 -12.57 7.56
C ALA A 368 -19.81 -11.95 6.56
N LEU A 369 -20.25 -11.69 5.33
CA LEU A 369 -19.44 -11.01 4.31
C LEU A 369 -18.97 -9.63 4.77
N LEU A 370 -19.88 -8.81 5.30
CA LEU A 370 -19.56 -7.45 5.79
C LEU A 370 -18.62 -7.44 7.02
N THR A 371 -18.49 -8.56 7.74
CA THR A 371 -17.51 -8.68 8.84
C THR A 371 -16.09 -8.99 8.35
N ALA A 372 -15.94 -9.51 7.13
CA ALA A 372 -14.63 -9.73 6.52
C ALA A 372 -14.16 -8.43 5.85
N LEU A 373 -13.36 -7.65 6.57
CA LEU A 373 -12.90 -6.34 6.10
C LEU A 373 -11.72 -6.48 5.11
N VAL A 374 -11.86 -5.85 3.94
CA VAL A 374 -10.75 -5.62 2.98
C VAL A 374 -9.67 -4.72 3.58
N SER A 375 -10.10 -3.73 4.37
CA SER A 375 -9.22 -2.80 5.08
C SER A 375 -9.82 -2.35 6.40
N THR A 376 -8.98 -2.20 7.42
CA THR A 376 -9.35 -1.55 8.68
C THR A 376 -8.94 -0.09 8.62
N TRP A 377 -9.91 0.83 8.48
CA TRP A 377 -9.66 2.29 8.39
C TRP A 377 -8.91 2.85 9.61
N VAL A 378 -9.02 2.21 10.77
CA VAL A 378 -8.27 2.70 11.92
C VAL A 378 -6.79 2.48 11.59
N ALA A 379 -6.10 3.61 11.47
CA ALA A 379 -4.70 3.72 11.15
C ALA A 379 -3.91 2.63 11.90
N GLU A 380 -2.69 2.33 11.44
CA GLU A 380 -1.65 1.60 12.20
C GLU A 380 -1.52 2.05 13.69
N ARG A 381 -2.18 3.15 14.07
CA ARG A 381 -2.43 3.68 15.41
C ARG A 381 -3.61 3.09 16.22
N SER A 382 -4.55 2.29 15.74
CA SER A 382 -5.50 1.59 16.67
C SER A 382 -4.78 0.56 17.52
N PHE A 383 -3.79 -0.13 16.94
CA PHE A 383 -2.85 -0.91 17.73
C PHE A 383 -1.95 -0.02 18.57
N SER A 384 -1.76 1.26 18.23
CA SER A 384 -1.19 2.23 19.17
C SER A 384 -2.18 2.59 20.28
N SER A 385 -3.49 2.63 20.07
CA SER A 385 -4.48 2.79 21.15
C SER A 385 -4.50 1.55 22.06
N VAL A 386 -4.44 0.35 21.49
CA VAL A 386 -4.33 -0.93 22.23
C VAL A 386 -2.94 -1.12 22.85
N ALA A 387 -1.87 -0.60 22.24
CA ALA A 387 -0.54 -0.54 22.82
C ALA A 387 -0.42 0.60 23.84
N VAL A 388 -1.21 1.67 23.75
CA VAL A 388 -1.35 2.74 24.75
C VAL A 388 -2.11 2.20 25.95
N LEU A 389 -3.16 1.37 25.75
CA LEU A 389 -3.80 0.58 26.82
C LEU A 389 -2.74 -0.26 27.57
N HIS A 390 -1.70 -0.73 26.87
CA HIS A 390 -0.62 -1.57 27.40
C HIS A 390 0.55 -0.79 28.03
N VAL A 391 0.94 0.37 27.47
CA VAL A 391 2.09 1.18 27.91
C VAL A 391 1.71 2.13 29.05
N HIS A 392 0.44 2.52 29.16
CA HIS A 392 -0.04 3.45 30.18
C HIS A 392 -1.21 2.88 30.98
N GLN A 393 -1.03 1.73 31.63
CA GLN A 393 -2.03 1.08 32.51
C GLN A 393 -2.75 2.04 33.49
N HIS A 394 -2.11 3.16 33.87
CA HIS A 394 -2.70 4.16 34.75
C HIS A 394 -3.69 5.12 34.04
N LEU A 395 -3.44 5.48 32.78
CA LEU A 395 -4.37 6.28 31.95
C LEU A 395 -5.53 5.41 31.43
N THR A 396 -5.28 4.11 31.22
CA THR A 396 -6.30 3.09 30.85
C THR A 396 -7.43 2.99 31.88
N ARG A 397 -7.16 3.28 33.16
CA ARG A 397 -8.18 3.26 34.23
C ARG A 397 -9.12 4.46 34.20
N GLU A 398 -8.74 5.53 33.50
CA GLU A 398 -9.52 6.77 33.38
C GLU A 398 -10.29 6.85 32.05
N LEU A 399 -9.96 5.99 31.08
CA LEU A 399 -10.67 5.88 29.81
C LEU A 399 -11.95 5.04 29.98
N ASP A 400 -13.10 5.64 29.71
CA ASP A 400 -14.37 4.93 29.71
C ASP A 400 -14.47 4.01 28.48
N VAL A 401 -14.23 2.72 28.73
CA VAL A 401 -14.25 1.66 27.72
C VAL A 401 -15.63 1.54 27.07
N ASN A 402 -16.70 1.97 27.76
CA ASN A 402 -18.05 2.00 27.19
C ASN A 402 -18.17 3.00 26.05
N ILE A 403 -17.47 4.14 26.10
CA ILE A 403 -17.48 5.14 25.02
C ILE A 403 -16.79 4.58 23.77
N ILE A 404 -15.71 3.81 23.94
CA ILE A 404 -14.98 3.19 22.82
C ILE A 404 -15.79 2.04 22.21
N ALA A 405 -16.42 1.21 23.05
CA ALA A 405 -17.32 0.15 22.61
C ALA A 405 -18.55 0.72 21.90
N ASP A 406 -19.18 1.76 22.44
CA ASP A 406 -20.32 2.44 21.83
C ASP A 406 -19.94 3.11 20.51
N GLU A 407 -18.75 3.72 20.40
CA GLU A 407 -18.26 4.26 19.14
C GLU A 407 -18.07 3.14 18.10
N PHE A 408 -17.57 1.98 18.50
CA PHE A 408 -17.40 0.82 17.62
C PHE A 408 -18.74 0.22 17.19
N ILE A 409 -19.69 0.08 18.12
CA ILE A 409 -21.04 -0.44 17.89
C ILE A 409 -21.86 0.52 17.03
N GLN A 410 -21.84 1.83 17.32
CA GLN A 410 -22.54 2.84 16.53
C GLN A 410 -22.01 2.92 15.10
N ARG A 411 -20.70 2.73 14.89
CA ARG A 411 -20.08 2.70 13.55
C ARG A 411 -20.40 1.43 12.77
N ALA A 412 -20.52 0.29 13.46
CA ALA A 412 -20.99 -0.96 12.85
C ALA A 412 -22.49 -0.92 12.51
N ALA A 413 -23.28 -0.18 13.27
CA ALA A 413 -24.71 0.01 13.04
C ALA A 413 -25.06 1.07 11.98
N ALA A 414 -24.10 1.95 11.64
CA ALA A 414 -24.24 2.99 10.61
C ALA A 414 -23.86 2.51 9.19
N ARG A 415 -23.31 1.30 9.07
CA ARG A 415 -23.20 0.53 7.82
C ARG A 415 -24.38 -0.43 7.76
#